data_AF-A0A0M8XBZ7-F1
#
_entry.id   AF-A0A0M8XBZ7-F1
#
_cell.length_a   1.000
_cell.length_b   1.000
_cell.length_c   1.000
_cell.angle_alpha   90.00
_cell.angle_beta   90.00
_cell.angle_gamma   90.00
#
_symmetry.space_group_name_H-M   'P 1'
#
loop_
_entity.id
_entity.type
_entity.pdbx_description
1 polymer ?
#
loop_
_entity_poly.entity_id
_entity_poly.type
_entity_poly.pdbx_seq_one_letter_code
_entity_poly.pdbx_strand_id
1 'polypeptide(L)'
;MRRAAGVRAHRLLPEPARHDCSDAALVAELVEHPGRPGRFGLVDRSGETWTGTRSDGTVQTVEPGRRVPLRSGLDLDLGGGVRAVVRAR
;
A
#
# COMPACT_ATOMS: atom_id res chain seq x y z
N MET A 1 22.51 -3.23 -1.70
CA MET A 1 21.39 -2.62 -0.96
C MET A 1 20.13 -2.73 -1.80
N ARG A 2 19.12 -3.51 -1.39
CA ARG A 2 17.79 -3.46 -2.03
C ARG A 2 17.16 -2.13 -1.64
N ARG A 3 16.93 -1.25 -2.63
CA ARG A 3 16.10 -0.06 -2.43
C ARG A 3 14.65 -0.54 -2.40
N ALA A 4 14.12 -0.76 -1.21
CA ALA A 4 12.71 -1.04 -0.99
C ALA A 4 12.06 0.22 -0.39
N ALA A 5 10.85 0.55 -0.86
CA ALA A 5 10.03 1.60 -0.29
C ALA A 5 8.80 0.94 0.34
N GLY A 6 8.40 1.42 1.53
CA GLY A 6 7.28 0.84 2.24
C GLY A 6 6.66 1.80 3.25
N VAL A 7 5.41 1.52 3.59
CA VAL A 7 4.65 2.20 4.64
C VAL A 7 4.68 1.32 5.88
N ARG A 8 4.92 1.93 7.03
CA ARG A 8 4.88 1.25 8.33
C ARG A 8 3.68 1.72 9.15
N ALA A 9 3.18 0.88 10.05
CA ALA A 9 1.96 1.10 10.82
C ALA A 9 1.94 2.45 11.56
N HIS A 10 3.07 2.88 12.13
CA HIS A 10 3.15 4.18 12.81
C HIS A 10 2.89 5.38 11.88
N ARG A 11 3.01 5.21 10.56
CA ARG A 11 2.69 6.25 9.55
C ARG A 11 1.19 6.31 9.22
N LEU A 12 0.40 5.38 9.72
CA LEU A 12 -1.06 5.46 9.63
C LEU A 12 -1.65 6.37 10.72
N LEU A 13 -0.83 6.85 11.65
CA LEU A 13 -1.22 7.76 12.71
C LEU A 13 -0.61 9.15 12.47
N PRO A 14 -1.35 10.24 12.74
CA PRO A 14 -0.81 11.59 12.63
C PRO A 14 0.35 11.86 13.59
N GLU A 15 0.24 11.38 14.83
CA GLU A 15 1.26 11.53 15.88
C GLU A 15 1.42 10.19 16.63
N PRO A 16 2.33 9.31 16.18
CA PRO A 16 2.56 8.03 16.82
C PRO A 16 3.43 8.17 18.07
N ALA A 17 2.98 7.60 19.19
CA ALA A 17 3.77 7.56 20.44
C ALA A 17 5.13 6.83 20.28
N ARG A 18 5.25 5.92 19.31
CA ARG A 18 6.48 5.19 18.99
C ARG A 18 6.63 4.97 17.49
N HIS A 19 7.85 5.19 17.01
CA HIS A 19 8.25 4.87 15.64
C HIS A 19 8.84 3.46 15.59
N ASP A 20 8.02 2.47 15.24
CA ASP A 20 8.53 1.12 14.93
C ASP A 20 9.03 1.08 13.48
N CYS A 21 10.34 0.89 13.31
CA CYS A 21 11.00 0.81 12.02
C CYS A 21 11.30 -0.64 11.58
N SER A 22 10.85 -1.65 12.34
CA SER A 22 11.03 -3.06 11.99
C SER A 22 10.16 -3.48 10.80
N ASP A 23 10.47 -4.66 10.25
CA ASP A 23 9.67 -5.27 9.17
C ASP A 23 8.31 -5.79 9.68
N ALA A 24 8.21 -6.11 10.97
CA ALA A 24 6.94 -6.49 11.60
C ALA A 24 5.91 -5.36 11.59
N ALA A 25 6.37 -4.11 11.51
CA ALA A 25 5.51 -2.94 11.41
C ALA A 25 5.16 -2.56 9.96
N LEU A 26 5.61 -3.32 8.95
CA LEU A 26 5.35 -2.99 7.54
C LEU A 26 3.89 -3.27 7.18
N VAL A 27 3.20 -2.26 6.66
CA VAL A 27 1.81 -2.39 6.21
C VAL A 27 1.72 -2.45 4.70
N ALA A 28 2.52 -1.65 3.98
CA ALA A 28 2.53 -1.66 2.52
C ALA A 28 3.96 -1.71 1.98
N GLU A 29 4.19 -2.52 0.96
CA GLU A 29 5.49 -2.60 0.29
C GLU A 29 5.37 -2.28 -1.20
N LEU A 30 6.18 -1.33 -1.70
CA LEU A 30 6.30 -1.05 -3.12
C LEU A 30 7.14 -2.15 -3.78
N VAL A 31 6.54 -2.83 -4.75
CA VAL A 31 7.20 -3.90 -5.49
C VAL A 31 7.06 -3.72 -6.99
N GLU A 32 8.12 -4.05 -7.72
CA GLU A 32 8.09 -4.12 -9.18
C GLU A 32 7.41 -5.41 -9.64
N HIS A 33 6.77 -5.37 -10.81
CA HIS A 33 6.15 -6.52 -11.44
C HIS A 33 7.24 -7.46 -11.98
N PRO A 34 7.26 -8.75 -11.57
CA PRO A 34 8.38 -9.65 -11.85
C PRO A 34 8.60 -9.90 -13.35
N GLY A 35 7.53 -9.91 -14.15
CA GLY A 35 7.60 -10.11 -15.61
C GLY A 35 7.43 -8.83 -16.44
N ARG A 36 7.35 -7.64 -15.81
CA ARG A 36 7.11 -6.37 -16.53
C ARG A 36 7.83 -5.22 -15.83
N PRO A 37 9.15 -5.07 -16.05
CA PRO A 37 9.93 -3.99 -15.46
C PRO A 37 9.29 -2.62 -15.73
N GLY A 38 9.43 -1.71 -14.77
CA GLY A 38 8.82 -0.38 -14.76
C GLY A 38 7.36 -0.34 -14.32
N ARG A 39 6.70 -1.50 -14.09
CA ARG A 39 5.36 -1.55 -13.50
C ARG A 39 5.45 -1.84 -12.01
N PHE A 40 4.79 -1.04 -11.20
CA PHE A 40 4.82 -1.15 -9.75
C PHE A 40 3.44 -1.45 -9.15
N GLY A 41 3.45 -2.04 -7.97
CA GLY A 41 2.27 -2.27 -7.14
C GLY A 41 2.59 -2.17 -5.66
N LEU A 42 1.56 -2.07 -4.84
CA LEU A 42 1.66 -2.20 -3.39
C LEU A 42 1.26 -3.62 -2.97
N VAL A 43 2.07 -4.25 -2.14
CA VAL A 43 1.71 -5.50 -1.45
C VAL A 43 1.19 -5.17 -0.07
N ASP A 44 0.10 -5.80 0.31
CA ASP A 44 -0.43 -5.79 1.67
C ASP A 44 0.44 -6.66 2.60
N ARG A 45 0.98 -6.03 3.63
CA ARG A 45 1.79 -6.63 4.69
C ARG A 45 1.14 -6.49 6.07
N SER A 46 -0.02 -5.83 6.17
CA SER A 46 -0.69 -5.49 7.44
C SER A 46 -1.42 -6.65 8.11
N GLY A 47 -1.70 -7.74 7.41
CA GLY A 47 -2.53 -8.84 7.96
C GLY A 47 -4.03 -8.53 8.01
N GLU A 48 -4.42 -7.29 7.68
CA GLU A 48 -5.80 -6.84 7.52
C GLU A 48 -6.14 -6.70 6.03
N THR A 49 -7.39 -6.95 5.66
CA THR A 49 -7.85 -6.81 4.28
C THR A 49 -8.07 -5.35 3.90
N TRP A 50 -7.46 -4.89 2.81
CA TRP A 50 -7.69 -3.55 2.28
C TRP A 50 -8.89 -3.49 1.33
N THR A 51 -9.45 -2.29 1.20
CA THR A 51 -10.44 -1.96 0.16
C THR A 51 -9.91 -0.85 -0.72
N GLY A 52 -9.95 -1.05 -2.04
CA GLY A 52 -9.54 -0.05 -3.01
C GLY A 52 -10.63 0.26 -4.02
N THR A 53 -10.73 1.52 -4.43
CA THR A 53 -11.61 1.99 -5.48
C THR A 53 -10.76 2.36 -6.69
N ARG A 54 -11.08 1.77 -7.83
CA ARG A 54 -10.44 2.08 -9.12
C ARG A 54 -10.94 3.41 -9.67
N SER A 55 -10.25 3.92 -10.68
CA SER A 55 -10.64 5.13 -11.40
C SER A 55 -12.03 5.06 -12.06
N ASP A 56 -12.54 3.86 -12.34
CA ASP A 56 -13.87 3.61 -12.88
C ASP A 56 -14.96 3.46 -11.79
N GLY A 57 -14.60 3.65 -10.52
CA GLY A 57 -15.49 3.48 -9.37
C GLY A 57 -15.62 2.03 -8.88
N THR A 58 -15.00 1.06 -9.56
CA THR A 58 -15.04 -0.35 -9.13
C THR A 58 -14.32 -0.53 -7.81
N VAL A 59 -15.04 -1.07 -6.82
CA VAL A 59 -14.46 -1.46 -5.54
C VAL A 59 -13.82 -2.83 -5.65
N GLN A 60 -12.63 -2.98 -5.11
CA GLN A 60 -11.89 -4.24 -5.03
C GLN A 60 -11.35 -4.45 -3.62
N THR A 61 -11.44 -5.69 -3.17
CA THR A 61 -10.82 -6.15 -1.94
C THR A 61 -9.40 -6.63 -2.23
N VAL A 62 -8.46 -6.35 -1.33
CA VAL A 62 -7.08 -6.82 -1.41
C VAL A 62 -6.76 -7.55 -0.12
N GLU A 63 -6.69 -8.88 -0.20
CA GLU A 63 -6.35 -9.71 0.95
C GLU A 63 -4.87 -9.56 1.35
N PRO A 64 -4.52 -9.86 2.62
CA PRO A 64 -3.15 -9.88 3.09
C PRO A 64 -2.21 -10.66 2.17
N GLY A 65 -1.03 -10.09 1.89
CA GLY A 65 -0.03 -10.65 0.99
C GLY A 65 -0.36 -10.50 -0.50
N ARG A 66 -1.52 -9.97 -0.86
CA ARG A 66 -1.87 -9.69 -2.26
C ARG A 66 -1.37 -8.32 -2.69
N ARG A 67 -1.28 -8.15 -4.01
CA ARG A 67 -0.76 -6.95 -4.65
C ARG A 67 -1.86 -6.19 -5.37
N VAL A 68 -1.88 -4.87 -5.21
CA VAL A 68 -2.66 -3.94 -6.04
C VAL A 68 -1.73 -3.16 -6.98
N PRO A 69 -2.02 -3.11 -8.30
CA PRO A 69 -1.20 -2.33 -9.23
C PRO A 69 -1.39 -0.83 -9.01
N LEU A 70 -0.30 -0.06 -9.05
CA LEU A 70 -0.37 1.40 -9.00
C LEU A 70 -0.87 1.95 -10.34
N ARG A 71 -2.10 2.43 -10.36
CA ARG A 71 -2.73 3.08 -11.51
C ARG A 71 -3.31 4.42 -11.07
N SER A 72 -3.23 5.42 -11.94
CA SER A 72 -3.83 6.73 -11.67
C SER A 72 -5.32 6.59 -11.34
N GLY A 73 -5.78 7.32 -10.34
CA GLY A 73 -7.15 7.27 -9.85
C GLY A 73 -7.44 6.12 -8.89
N LEU A 74 -6.45 5.31 -8.52
CA LEU A 74 -6.59 4.36 -7.40
C LEU A 74 -6.68 5.13 -6.08
N ASP A 75 -7.77 4.89 -5.34
CA ASP A 75 -7.93 5.24 -3.92
C ASP A 75 -7.92 3.94 -3.12
N LEU A 76 -7.07 3.84 -2.10
CA LEU A 76 -6.87 2.62 -1.33
C LEU A 76 -6.96 2.93 0.16
N ASP A 77 -7.89 2.28 0.85
CA ASP A 77 -7.98 2.28 2.31
C ASP A 77 -7.00 1.25 2.87
N LEU A 78 -5.99 1.74 3.58
CA LEU A 78 -4.93 0.92 4.21
C LEU A 78 -5.30 0.47 5.62
N GLY A 79 -6.52 0.76 6.08
CA GLY A 79 -6.92 0.63 7.48
C GLY A 79 -6.54 1.85 8.31
N GLY A 80 -7.02 1.89 9.56
CA GLY A 80 -6.73 2.99 10.49
C GLY A 80 -7.24 4.37 10.06
N GLY A 81 -8.18 4.42 9.11
CA GLY A 81 -8.71 5.68 8.55
C GLY A 81 -7.78 6.38 7.55
N VAL A 82 -6.74 5.70 7.07
CA VAL A 82 -5.76 6.27 6.14
C VAL A 82 -6.01 5.81 4.71
N ARG A 83 -6.01 6.78 3.79
CA ARG A 83 -6.16 6.54 2.36
C ARG A 83 -4.91 6.90 1.58
N ALA A 84 -4.53 6.02 0.67
CA ALA A 84 -3.49 6.26 -0.33
C ALA A 84 -4.14 6.53 -1.70
N VAL A 85 -3.82 7.68 -2.31
CA VAL A 85 -4.36 8.07 -3.61
C VAL A 85 -3.23 8.18 -4.63
N VAL A 86 -3.37 7.47 -5.75
CA VAL A 86 -2.43 7.52 -6.87
C VAL A 86 -2.92 8.55 -7.88
N ARG A 87 -2.10 9.58 -8.15
CA ARG A 87 -2.41 10.62 -9.13
C ARG A 87 -1.37 10.61 -10.25
N ALA A 88 -1.82 10.85 -11.48
CA ALA A 88 -0.92 11.27 -12.54
C ALA A 88 -0.31 12.63 -12.17
N ARG A 89 0.95 12.84 -12.58
CA ARG A 89 1.67 14.10 -12.37
C ARG A 89 1.41 15.06 -13.50
#